data_AF-B6QWA0-F1
#
_entry.id   AF-B6QWA0-F1
#
_cell.length_a   1.000
_cell.length_b   1.000
_cell.length_c   1.000
_cell.angle_alpha   90.00
_cell.angle_beta   90.00
_cell.angle_gamma   90.00
#
_symmetry.space_group_name_H-M   'P 1'
#
loop_
_entity.id
_entity.type
_entity.pdbx_description
1 polymer ?
#
loop_
_entity_poly.entity_id
_entity_poly.type
_entity_poly.pdbx_seq_one_letter_code
_entity_poly.pdbx_strand_id
1 'polypeptide(L)'
;MAVRLHRTVTCPALLSHRHLYTSIRSTISITITHPRQNPLTFSRCRRTYTKTSARYSEPLAPRIARGESKLFSSADDAVADLKSGSTILSAGFGLCGVAETLIQAIARRGARDLHSLIAVSNNAGVAKVGGLALLADAGQISRLIISFLGNNKTLEKNYLTGKIAIELCPQGTIAERIRAGGAGIPAFYTPTGVSTLLQEGRIPVRLSSDGEVLEHGKKREVREFKGRKFLMEEAITGDVAILRAWKADEAGNCVFRYTTKAFGPIMAKAATLTIVESEEIVPVGSIDPNDVDLPGIFVDRIVPATAEKHIEIKKLREMNSGTSATKETPETVQRNRIAKRAAKELKEGYYVNLGVGIPTLATSFLPEGRTVWVQSENGILGMGPYPTKDEVDPDIVNAGKETVTLVPGASTFDSPESFGMIRGGHVDVSILGALQVAANGDLANYMIPGKVFKGMGGAMDLVSNPNNTKIVVATSHVAKDGSSKIVQRCDLPLTGAKCVSTIITDLCVFEVDRENGELALTELAPGVDVDEIRAKTDAEFRIADNLKSME
;
A
#
# COMPACT_ATOMS: atom_id res chain seq x y z
N MET A 1 37.40 38.79 37.09
CA MET A 1 37.14 38.51 38.52
C MET A 1 36.31 37.23 38.58
N ALA A 2 36.90 36.03 38.63
CA ALA A 2 37.50 35.36 39.81
C ALA A 2 36.44 35.24 40.94
N VAL A 3 36.02 34.07 41.45
CA VAL A 3 36.76 32.87 41.86
C VAL A 3 35.80 31.64 41.95
N ARG A 4 36.30 30.45 41.59
CA ARG A 4 35.76 29.09 41.84
C ARG A 4 35.85 28.70 43.34
N LEU A 5 35.00 27.78 43.82
CA LEU A 5 35.49 26.56 44.51
C LEU A 5 34.43 25.47 44.72
N HIS A 6 34.92 24.24 44.58
CA HIS A 6 34.28 22.92 44.60
C HIS A 6 33.56 22.55 45.90
N ARG A 7 32.58 21.64 45.79
CA ARG A 7 32.46 20.47 46.68
C ARG A 7 32.01 19.22 45.94
N THR A 8 32.92 18.26 45.94
CA THR A 8 32.80 16.82 45.70
C THR A 8 32.11 16.16 46.89
N VAL A 9 31.18 15.22 46.65
CA VAL A 9 30.77 14.22 47.65
C VAL A 9 30.86 12.84 47.02
N THR A 10 31.75 12.06 47.62
CA THR A 10 32.10 10.68 47.35
C THR A 10 31.02 9.71 47.81
N CYS A 11 30.71 8.72 46.96
CA CYS A 11 29.88 7.55 47.28
C CYS A 11 30.80 6.40 47.74
N PRO A 12 30.55 5.71 48.87
CA PRO A 12 31.35 4.56 49.25
C PRO A 12 30.79 3.26 48.65
N ALA A 13 31.71 2.46 48.12
CA ALA A 13 31.49 1.07 47.73
C ALA A 13 31.25 0.18 48.95
N LEU A 14 30.36 -0.81 48.83
CA LEU A 14 30.33 -2.00 49.67
C LEU A 14 29.96 -3.23 48.83
N LEU A 15 30.69 -4.29 49.13
CA LEU A 15 30.82 -5.56 48.43
C LEU A 15 29.66 -6.54 48.68
N SER A 16 29.60 -7.53 47.78
CA SER A 16 29.20 -8.93 47.96
C SER A 16 27.76 -9.25 48.37
N HIS A 17 27.03 -9.95 47.50
CA HIS A 17 26.89 -11.41 47.60
C HIS A 17 26.17 -11.99 46.38
N ARG A 18 26.79 -13.02 45.78
CA ARG A 18 26.17 -13.94 44.81
C ARG A 18 25.21 -14.86 45.57
N HIS A 19 23.99 -15.05 45.07
CA HIS A 19 23.25 -16.29 45.30
C HIS A 19 22.46 -16.70 44.06
N LEU A 20 22.86 -17.86 43.52
CA LEU A 20 22.14 -18.67 42.55
C LEU A 20 20.90 -19.28 43.22
N TYR A 21 19.73 -19.13 42.61
CA TYR A 21 18.53 -19.92 42.95
C TYR A 21 18.35 -21.02 41.90
N THR A 22 18.75 -22.23 42.26
CA THR A 22 18.30 -23.49 41.66
C THR A 22 17.15 -24.05 42.50
N SER A 23 15.95 -24.14 41.92
CA SER A 23 14.78 -24.74 42.55
C SER A 23 14.75 -26.26 42.29
N ILE A 24 15.07 -27.05 43.32
CA ILE A 24 14.75 -28.48 43.39
C ILE A 24 13.65 -28.62 44.46
N ARG A 25 12.45 -29.08 44.08
CA ARG A 25 11.37 -29.43 45.02
C ARG A 25 11.47 -30.90 45.40
N SER A 26 11.76 -31.18 46.66
CA SER A 26 11.57 -32.47 47.33
C SER A 26 10.31 -32.41 48.19
N THR A 27 9.39 -33.36 48.02
CA THR A 27 8.14 -33.45 48.78
C THR A 27 8.34 -34.32 50.03
N ILE A 28 8.00 -33.78 51.21
CA ILE A 28 7.94 -34.51 52.49
C ILE A 28 6.47 -34.91 52.74
N SER A 29 6.22 -36.18 53.08
CA SER A 29 4.92 -36.68 53.53
C SER A 29 4.86 -36.70 55.06
N ILE A 30 3.79 -36.16 55.64
CA ILE A 30 3.44 -36.29 57.07
C ILE A 30 2.22 -37.22 57.16
N THR A 31 2.32 -38.26 57.99
CA THR A 31 1.25 -39.22 58.26
C THR A 31 0.61 -38.91 59.61
N ILE A 32 -0.71 -38.71 59.65
CA ILE A 32 -1.51 -38.69 60.88
C ILE A 32 -2.52 -39.84 60.81
N THR A 33 -2.58 -40.65 61.85
CA THR A 33 -3.43 -41.84 61.99
C THR A 33 -4.55 -41.59 62.99
N HIS A 34 -5.79 -42.01 62.67
CA HIS A 34 -6.82 -42.52 63.61
C HIS A 34 -8.06 -43.11 62.87
N PRO A 35 -8.93 -43.93 63.54
CA PRO A 35 -9.26 -45.26 63.02
C PRO A 35 -10.68 -45.48 62.43
N ARG A 36 -10.72 -46.50 61.56
CA ARG A 36 -11.80 -47.44 61.12
C ARG A 36 -13.29 -47.11 61.36
N GLN A 37 -14.02 -46.98 60.25
CA GLN A 37 -15.30 -47.69 59.99
C GLN A 37 -15.32 -48.20 58.53
N ASN A 38 -15.97 -49.34 58.30
CA ASN A 38 -15.92 -50.21 57.11
C ASN A 38 -17.21 -50.04 56.25
N PRO A 39 -17.35 -50.66 55.06
CA PRO A 39 -17.01 -50.11 53.75
C PRO A 39 -18.25 -49.81 52.87
N LEU A 40 -18.19 -48.78 52.03
CA LEU A 40 -19.10 -48.62 50.89
C LEU A 40 -18.31 -48.72 49.59
N THR A 41 -18.72 -49.67 48.76
CA THR A 41 -18.20 -49.97 47.43
C THR A 41 -18.31 -48.75 46.52
N PHE A 42 -17.17 -48.17 46.16
CA PHE A 42 -17.06 -47.23 45.04
C PHE A 42 -16.02 -47.77 44.06
N SER A 43 -16.45 -47.96 42.81
CA SER A 43 -15.56 -48.33 41.72
C SER A 43 -14.50 -47.24 41.55
N ARG A 44 -13.23 -47.63 41.61
CA ARG A 44 -12.12 -46.73 41.25
C ARG A 44 -12.13 -46.54 39.74
N CYS A 45 -12.86 -45.53 39.28
CA CYS A 45 -12.62 -44.96 37.96
C CYS A 45 -11.24 -44.29 38.00
N ARG A 46 -10.25 -44.94 37.38
CA ARG A 46 -8.91 -44.37 37.20
C ARG A 46 -9.07 -43.18 36.24
N ARG A 47 -9.18 -41.96 36.76
CA ARG A 47 -9.05 -40.74 35.95
C ARG A 47 -7.62 -40.69 35.43
N THR A 48 -7.42 -41.18 34.21
CA THR A 48 -6.27 -40.83 33.40
C THR A 48 -6.40 -39.35 33.06
N TYR A 49 -5.56 -38.52 33.69
CA TYR A 49 -5.33 -37.17 33.20
C TYR A 49 -4.57 -37.30 31.88
N THR A 50 -5.31 -37.33 30.77
CA THR A 50 -4.74 -37.03 29.45
C THR A 50 -4.29 -35.58 29.52
N LYS A 51 -2.99 -35.36 29.74
CA LYS A 51 -2.37 -34.09 29.38
C LYS A 51 -2.55 -33.97 27.87
N THR A 52 -3.52 -33.18 27.44
CA THR A 52 -3.51 -32.60 26.10
C THR A 52 -2.26 -31.73 26.03
N SER A 53 -1.14 -32.33 25.64
CA SER A 53 -0.06 -31.54 25.04
C SER A 53 -0.71 -30.82 23.88
N ALA A 54 -0.78 -29.49 23.97
CA ALA A 54 -1.02 -28.68 22.80
C ALA A 54 0.02 -29.12 21.77
N ARG A 55 -0.41 -29.83 20.72
CA ARG A 55 0.44 -30.06 19.56
C ARG A 55 0.68 -28.67 19.00
N TYR A 56 1.83 -28.08 19.31
CA TYR A 56 2.32 -26.95 18.56
C TYR A 56 2.30 -27.38 17.09
N SER A 57 1.45 -26.76 16.28
CA SER A 57 1.43 -27.02 14.84
C SER A 57 2.84 -26.79 14.33
N GLU A 58 3.34 -27.67 13.45
CA GLU A 58 4.61 -27.40 12.82
C GLU A 58 4.60 -26.01 12.16
N PRO A 59 5.72 -25.27 12.21
CA PRO A 59 5.81 -24.01 11.49
C PRO A 59 5.57 -24.23 9.99
N LEU A 60 4.80 -23.31 9.40
CA LEU A 60 4.53 -23.28 7.96
C LEU A 60 5.74 -22.78 7.18
N ALA A 61 6.46 -21.81 7.75
CA ALA A 61 7.71 -21.33 7.20
C ALA A 61 8.75 -22.46 7.01
N PRO A 62 9.46 -22.48 5.87
CA PRO A 62 10.52 -23.44 5.68
C PRO A 62 11.73 -23.18 6.57
N ARG A 63 12.59 -24.19 6.70
CA ARG A 63 13.78 -24.10 7.56
C ARG A 63 14.88 -23.28 6.90
N ILE A 64 15.48 -22.39 7.67
CA ILE A 64 16.67 -21.62 7.25
C ILE A 64 17.94 -22.40 7.61
N ALA A 65 18.81 -22.61 6.62
CA ALA A 65 20.13 -23.24 6.80
C ALA A 65 21.25 -22.18 6.70
N ARG A 66 21.51 -21.46 7.81
CA ARG A 66 22.46 -20.33 7.83
C ARG A 66 23.92 -20.69 7.51
N GLY A 67 24.29 -21.96 7.58
CA GLY A 67 25.66 -22.43 7.29
C GLY A 67 25.88 -22.94 5.86
N GLU A 68 24.82 -22.97 5.04
CA GLU A 68 24.88 -23.46 3.67
C GLU A 68 24.91 -22.29 2.68
N SER A 69 25.21 -22.59 1.41
CA SER A 69 25.12 -21.60 0.34
C SER A 69 23.68 -21.09 0.22
N LYS A 70 23.54 -19.79 -0.04
CA LYS A 70 22.25 -19.18 -0.38
C LYS A 70 21.87 -19.41 -1.84
N LEU A 71 22.80 -19.85 -2.68
CA LEU A 71 22.58 -20.07 -4.10
C LEU A 71 21.83 -21.39 -4.32
N PHE A 72 20.71 -21.31 -5.03
CA PHE A 72 19.92 -22.46 -5.44
C PHE A 72 20.03 -22.64 -6.95
N SER A 73 20.09 -23.91 -7.39
CA SER A 73 20.22 -24.31 -8.79
C SER A 73 19.01 -23.96 -9.65
N SER A 74 17.82 -23.94 -9.04
CA SER A 74 16.57 -23.65 -9.74
C SER A 74 15.55 -23.00 -8.82
N ALA A 75 14.60 -22.30 -9.43
CA ALA A 75 13.45 -21.75 -8.72
C ALA A 75 12.55 -22.83 -8.11
N ASP A 76 12.44 -23.99 -8.77
CA ASP A 76 11.65 -25.13 -8.26
C ASP A 76 12.25 -25.69 -6.96
N ASP A 77 13.58 -25.84 -6.90
CA ASP A 77 14.27 -26.27 -5.67
C ASP A 77 14.10 -25.24 -4.55
N ALA A 78 14.18 -23.94 -4.88
CA ALA A 78 14.05 -22.87 -3.92
C ALA A 78 12.65 -22.75 -3.30
N VAL A 79 11.59 -23.26 -3.95
CA VAL A 79 10.20 -23.22 -3.44
C VAL A 79 9.61 -24.59 -3.09
N ALA A 80 10.43 -25.65 -3.17
CA ALA A 80 9.99 -27.03 -3.02
C ALA A 80 9.34 -27.33 -1.66
N ASP A 81 9.79 -26.66 -0.60
CA ASP A 81 9.37 -26.90 0.78
C ASP A 81 8.31 -25.90 1.29
N LEU A 82 7.74 -25.06 0.41
CA LEU A 82 6.56 -24.27 0.76
C LEU A 82 5.39 -25.19 1.15
N LYS A 83 4.62 -24.81 2.17
CA LYS A 83 3.48 -25.58 2.66
C LYS A 83 2.17 -24.90 2.31
N SER A 84 1.11 -25.67 2.05
CA SER A 84 -0.24 -25.13 1.93
C SER A 84 -0.62 -24.33 3.19
N GLY A 85 -1.33 -23.21 3.00
CA GLY A 85 -1.67 -22.30 4.10
C GLY A 85 -0.61 -21.25 4.43
N SER A 86 0.60 -21.32 3.84
CA SER A 86 1.65 -20.33 4.08
C SER A 86 1.22 -18.92 3.70
N THR A 87 1.69 -17.94 4.46
CA THR A 87 1.58 -16.51 4.12
C THR A 87 2.79 -16.10 3.29
N ILE A 88 2.55 -15.75 2.02
CA ILE A 88 3.57 -15.31 1.07
C ILE A 88 3.50 -13.79 0.92
N LEU A 89 4.60 -13.10 1.20
CA LEU A 89 4.79 -11.69 0.85
C LEU A 89 5.38 -11.64 -0.56
N SER A 90 4.65 -11.08 -1.52
CA SER A 90 5.07 -11.05 -2.93
C SER A 90 5.30 -9.62 -3.39
N ALA A 91 6.57 -9.30 -3.67
CA ALA A 91 6.99 -7.95 -4.04
C ALA A 91 6.55 -7.58 -5.46
N GLY A 92 6.44 -6.28 -5.70
CA GLY A 92 6.13 -5.69 -6.99
C GLY A 92 5.06 -4.60 -6.92
N PHE A 93 4.96 -3.83 -7.99
CA PHE A 93 3.94 -2.79 -8.20
C PHE A 93 3.33 -2.95 -9.60
N GLY A 94 2.09 -3.43 -9.68
CA GLY A 94 1.55 -3.96 -10.93
C GLY A 94 2.37 -5.15 -11.42
N LEU A 95 3.03 -5.02 -12.57
CA LEU A 95 3.99 -6.00 -13.11
C LEU A 95 5.47 -5.56 -12.95
N CYS A 96 5.73 -4.37 -12.41
CA CYS A 96 7.09 -3.87 -12.19
C CYS A 96 7.69 -4.50 -10.91
N GLY A 97 8.88 -5.09 -11.00
CA GLY A 97 9.59 -5.69 -9.86
C GLY A 97 8.98 -6.99 -9.31
N VAL A 98 8.13 -7.66 -10.10
CA VAL A 98 7.49 -8.92 -9.74
C VAL A 98 8.46 -10.09 -9.90
N ALA A 99 8.46 -11.02 -8.95
CA ALA A 99 9.29 -12.24 -8.96
C ALA A 99 8.68 -13.34 -9.83
N GLU A 100 8.62 -13.11 -11.15
CA GLU A 100 7.89 -13.95 -12.09
C GLU A 100 8.47 -15.37 -12.20
N THR A 101 9.79 -15.55 -12.13
CA THR A 101 10.42 -16.89 -12.13
C THR A 101 9.98 -17.72 -10.92
N LEU A 102 9.97 -17.12 -9.73
CA LEU A 102 9.52 -17.76 -8.49
C LEU A 102 8.01 -18.01 -8.51
N ILE A 103 7.20 -17.06 -8.97
CA ILE A 103 5.75 -17.23 -9.09
C ILE A 103 5.41 -18.40 -10.02
N GLN A 104 6.10 -18.54 -11.15
CA GLN A 104 5.92 -19.67 -12.06
C GLN A 104 6.34 -21.01 -11.43
N ALA A 105 7.41 -21.04 -10.63
CA ALA A 105 7.81 -22.24 -9.89
C ALA A 105 6.76 -22.67 -8.86
N ILE A 106 6.20 -21.71 -8.12
CA ILE A 106 5.08 -21.95 -7.19
C ILE A 106 3.85 -22.46 -7.96
N ALA A 107 3.59 -21.90 -9.15
CA ALA A 107 2.47 -22.32 -9.99
C ALA A 107 2.59 -23.78 -10.45
N ARG A 108 3.80 -24.20 -10.85
CA ARG A 108 4.09 -25.57 -11.30
C ARG A 108 3.80 -26.63 -10.23
N ARG A 109 3.85 -26.28 -8.95
CA ARG A 109 3.46 -27.20 -7.87
C ARG A 109 1.97 -27.56 -7.89
N GLY A 110 1.13 -26.70 -8.45
CA GLY A 110 -0.30 -26.95 -8.65
C GLY A 110 -1.14 -26.93 -7.36
N ALA A 111 -2.44 -26.68 -7.53
CA ALA A 111 -3.40 -26.54 -6.42
C ALA A 111 -3.72 -27.84 -5.66
N ARG A 112 -3.20 -28.99 -6.11
CA ARG A 112 -3.28 -30.23 -5.35
C ARG A 112 -2.24 -30.27 -4.23
N ASP A 113 -1.02 -29.84 -4.53
CA ASP A 113 0.14 -30.01 -3.64
C ASP A 113 0.52 -28.72 -2.91
N LEU A 114 0.12 -27.55 -3.44
CA LEU A 114 0.33 -26.26 -2.79
C LEU A 114 -0.89 -25.35 -2.98
N HIS A 115 -1.69 -25.20 -1.94
CA HIS A 115 -2.96 -24.48 -1.96
C HIS A 115 -3.21 -23.69 -0.68
N SER A 116 -4.35 -23.02 -0.61
CA SER A 116 -4.77 -22.23 0.56
C SER A 116 -3.77 -21.15 0.97
N LEU A 117 -2.92 -20.69 0.04
CA LEU A 117 -1.95 -19.65 0.30
C LEU A 117 -2.67 -18.35 0.68
N ILE A 118 -2.06 -17.61 1.59
CA ILE A 118 -2.41 -16.22 1.88
C ILE A 118 -1.34 -15.37 1.23
N ALA A 119 -1.71 -14.53 0.28
CA ALA A 119 -0.75 -13.66 -0.39
C ALA A 119 -0.93 -12.20 0.03
N VAL A 120 0.16 -11.56 0.44
CA VAL A 120 0.23 -10.14 0.75
C VAL A 120 1.06 -9.48 -0.35
N SER A 121 0.44 -8.56 -1.09
CA SER A 121 1.12 -7.83 -2.16
C SER A 121 0.43 -6.49 -2.39
N ASN A 122 1.04 -5.56 -3.10
CA ASN A 122 0.33 -4.33 -3.44
C ASN A 122 -0.83 -4.60 -4.41
N ASN A 123 -0.56 -5.45 -5.41
CA ASN A 123 -1.47 -5.81 -6.50
C ASN A 123 -1.40 -7.32 -6.73
N ALA A 124 -2.39 -7.86 -7.45
CA ALA A 124 -2.36 -9.26 -7.87
C ALA A 124 -1.69 -9.47 -9.24
N GLY A 125 -1.20 -8.42 -9.92
CA GLY A 125 -0.77 -8.51 -11.31
C GLY A 125 -1.94 -8.64 -12.29
N VAL A 126 -1.66 -9.15 -13.49
CA VAL A 126 -2.60 -9.15 -14.62
C VAL A 126 -2.86 -10.57 -15.10
N ALA A 127 -4.14 -10.94 -15.16
CA ALA A 127 -4.57 -12.27 -15.60
C ALA A 127 -3.96 -12.66 -16.95
N LYS A 128 -3.40 -13.87 -17.02
CA LYS A 128 -2.70 -14.45 -18.18
C LYS A 128 -1.44 -13.71 -18.64
N VAL A 129 -0.99 -12.67 -17.94
CA VAL A 129 0.25 -11.95 -18.26
C VAL A 129 1.32 -12.24 -17.21
N GLY A 130 1.03 -12.02 -15.93
CA GLY A 130 2.03 -12.26 -14.88
C GLY A 130 1.56 -11.84 -13.48
N GLY A 131 2.41 -12.12 -12.50
CA GLY A 131 2.15 -11.87 -11.09
C GLY A 131 1.22 -12.89 -10.43
N LEU A 132 0.73 -12.55 -9.24
CA LEU A 132 -0.07 -13.45 -8.40
C LEU A 132 -1.39 -13.91 -9.03
N ALA A 133 -1.85 -13.25 -10.08
CA ALA A 133 -3.01 -13.62 -10.87
C ALA A 133 -2.88 -15.06 -11.38
N LEU A 134 -1.66 -15.49 -11.72
CA LEU A 134 -1.38 -16.88 -12.12
C LEU A 134 -1.78 -17.88 -11.01
N LEU A 135 -1.38 -17.61 -9.77
CA LEU A 135 -1.66 -18.48 -8.61
C LEU A 135 -3.11 -18.39 -8.15
N ALA A 136 -3.71 -17.20 -8.23
CA ALA A 136 -5.12 -16.99 -7.90
C ALA A 136 -6.04 -17.70 -8.91
N ASP A 137 -5.76 -17.59 -10.21
CA ASP A 137 -6.52 -18.25 -11.27
C ASP A 137 -6.35 -19.78 -11.22
N ALA A 138 -5.18 -20.28 -10.81
CA ALA A 138 -4.91 -21.69 -10.57
C ALA A 138 -5.59 -22.25 -9.29
N GLY A 139 -6.18 -21.40 -8.45
CA GLY A 139 -6.83 -21.82 -7.20
C GLY A 139 -5.87 -22.11 -6.05
N GLN A 140 -4.61 -21.68 -6.15
CA GLN A 140 -3.60 -21.89 -5.10
C GLN A 140 -3.71 -20.86 -3.96
N ILE A 141 -4.22 -19.66 -4.26
CA ILE A 141 -4.43 -18.57 -3.29
C ILE A 141 -5.87 -18.58 -2.79
N SER A 142 -6.04 -18.58 -1.48
CA SER A 142 -7.37 -18.50 -0.83
C SER A 142 -7.70 -17.12 -0.24
N ARG A 143 -6.67 -16.30 0.02
CA ARG A 143 -6.81 -14.93 0.53
C ARG A 143 -5.74 -14.03 -0.08
N LEU A 144 -6.14 -12.81 -0.44
CA LEU A 144 -5.26 -11.71 -0.80
C LEU A 144 -5.40 -10.56 0.20
N ILE A 145 -4.29 -9.96 0.58
CA ILE A 145 -4.24 -8.64 1.22
C ILE A 145 -3.57 -7.69 0.23
N ILE A 146 -4.34 -6.77 -0.35
CA ILE A 146 -3.92 -5.90 -1.46
C ILE A 146 -4.46 -4.48 -1.28
N SER A 147 -3.81 -3.50 -1.90
CA SER A 147 -4.34 -2.13 -1.94
C SER A 147 -5.25 -1.87 -3.13
N PHE A 148 -4.97 -2.54 -4.24
CA PHE A 148 -5.64 -2.31 -5.51
C PHE A 148 -5.65 -3.56 -6.39
N LEU A 149 -6.86 -3.97 -6.76
CA LEU A 149 -7.16 -5.11 -7.63
C LEU A 149 -6.84 -4.81 -9.11
N GLY A 150 -6.98 -3.55 -9.53
CA GLY A 150 -6.83 -3.13 -10.91
C GLY A 150 -7.96 -3.61 -11.83
N ASN A 151 -7.61 -3.93 -13.07
CA ASN A 151 -8.56 -4.41 -14.09
C ASN A 151 -8.62 -5.94 -14.20
N ASN A 152 -8.25 -6.66 -13.13
CA ASN A 152 -8.27 -8.12 -13.12
C ASN A 152 -9.69 -8.67 -12.92
N LYS A 153 -10.44 -8.77 -14.02
CA LYS A 153 -11.84 -9.24 -14.02
C LYS A 153 -12.01 -10.68 -13.50
N THR A 154 -11.02 -11.54 -13.72
CA THR A 154 -11.06 -12.92 -13.21
C THR A 154 -11.00 -12.93 -11.68
N LEU A 155 -10.10 -12.13 -11.13
CA LEU A 155 -9.96 -11.98 -9.68
C LEU A 155 -11.19 -11.32 -9.05
N GLU A 156 -11.72 -10.27 -9.68
CA GLU A 156 -12.99 -9.63 -9.27
C GLU A 156 -14.13 -10.66 -9.22
N LYS A 157 -14.27 -11.47 -10.28
CA LYS A 157 -15.26 -12.55 -10.33
C LYS A 157 -15.04 -13.59 -9.23
N ASN A 158 -13.80 -14.00 -8.98
CA ASN A 158 -13.48 -14.98 -7.93
C ASN A 158 -13.84 -14.44 -6.54
N TYR A 159 -13.65 -13.15 -6.29
CA TYR A 159 -14.06 -12.49 -5.06
C TYR A 159 -15.58 -12.41 -4.93
N LEU A 160 -16.27 -11.92 -5.97
CA LEU A 160 -17.73 -11.80 -5.99
C LEU A 160 -18.46 -13.15 -5.88
N THR A 161 -17.80 -14.26 -6.24
CA THR A 161 -18.33 -15.62 -6.12
C THR A 161 -17.86 -16.36 -4.87
N GLY A 162 -17.13 -15.68 -3.97
CA GLY A 162 -16.68 -16.25 -2.69
C GLY A 162 -15.51 -17.23 -2.75
N LYS A 163 -14.93 -17.44 -3.94
CA LYS A 163 -13.80 -18.36 -4.15
C LYS A 163 -12.52 -17.88 -3.47
N ILE A 164 -12.33 -16.57 -3.38
CA ILE A 164 -11.17 -15.94 -2.76
C ILE A 164 -11.59 -14.83 -1.81
N ALA A 165 -10.91 -14.71 -0.67
CA ALA A 165 -11.04 -13.56 0.21
C ALA A 165 -10.10 -12.42 -0.25
N ILE A 166 -10.58 -11.18 -0.19
CA ILE A 166 -9.77 -9.99 -0.49
C ILE A 166 -9.90 -9.00 0.68
N GLU A 167 -8.83 -8.82 1.44
CA GLU A 167 -8.69 -7.72 2.40
C GLU A 167 -8.08 -6.52 1.68
N LEU A 168 -8.89 -5.47 1.50
CA LEU A 168 -8.40 -4.19 0.98
C LEU A 168 -7.70 -3.40 2.09
N CYS A 169 -6.45 -3.02 1.84
CA CYS A 169 -5.63 -2.24 2.76
C CYS A 169 -4.99 -1.04 2.02
N PRO A 170 -5.12 0.21 2.52
CA PRO A 170 -4.49 1.36 1.89
C PRO A 170 -3.00 1.13 1.61
N GLN A 171 -2.51 1.59 0.46
CA GLN A 171 -1.17 1.23 -0.01
C GLN A 171 -0.06 1.66 0.95
N GLY A 172 -0.17 2.84 1.54
CA GLY A 172 0.79 3.28 2.54
C GLY A 172 0.68 2.49 3.83
N THR A 173 -0.54 2.12 4.23
CA THR A 173 -0.77 1.30 5.42
C THR A 173 -0.21 -0.11 5.26
N ILE A 174 -0.43 -0.80 4.12
CA ILE A 174 0.13 -2.14 3.90
C ILE A 174 1.67 -2.09 3.87
N ALA A 175 2.27 -1.07 3.25
CA ALA A 175 3.72 -0.88 3.25
C ALA A 175 4.27 -0.70 4.68
N GLU A 176 3.62 0.14 5.50
CA GLU A 176 4.05 0.39 6.87
C GLU A 176 3.79 -0.80 7.81
N ARG A 177 2.69 -1.55 7.62
CA ARG A 177 2.40 -2.80 8.35
C ARG A 177 3.47 -3.85 8.11
N ILE A 178 3.92 -4.00 6.86
CA ILE A 178 5.03 -4.90 6.49
C ILE A 178 6.34 -4.40 7.13
N ARG A 179 6.68 -3.11 6.97
CA ARG A 179 7.88 -2.52 7.59
C ARG A 179 7.90 -2.73 9.10
N ALA A 180 6.77 -2.49 9.78
CA ALA A 180 6.61 -2.68 11.21
C ALA A 180 6.87 -4.15 11.62
N GLY A 181 6.35 -5.11 10.85
CA GLY A 181 6.59 -6.54 11.05
C GLY A 181 8.08 -6.90 10.99
N GLY A 182 8.80 -6.40 9.98
CA GLY A 182 10.24 -6.62 9.87
C GLY A 182 11.10 -5.84 10.87
N ALA A 183 10.54 -4.82 11.52
CA ALA A 183 11.22 -4.01 12.53
C ALA A 183 10.90 -4.45 13.97
N GLY A 184 10.08 -5.49 14.19
CA GLY A 184 9.65 -5.91 15.52
C GLY A 184 8.70 -4.91 16.20
N ILE A 185 7.99 -4.10 15.42
CA ILE A 185 6.98 -3.15 15.90
C ILE A 185 5.61 -3.81 15.72
N PRO A 186 4.88 -4.16 16.78
CA PRO A 186 3.64 -4.95 16.65
C PRO A 186 2.47 -4.13 16.09
N ALA A 187 2.45 -2.82 16.32
CA ALA A 187 1.41 -1.92 15.83
C ALA A 187 1.91 -0.47 15.78
N PHE A 188 1.26 0.36 14.96
CA PHE A 188 1.49 1.80 14.86
C PHE A 188 0.18 2.56 14.59
N TYR A 189 0.20 3.89 14.66
CA TYR A 189 -0.96 4.74 14.37
C TYR A 189 -0.79 5.50 13.05
N THR A 190 -1.85 5.57 12.25
CA THR A 190 -1.88 6.30 10.97
C THR A 190 -3.19 7.08 10.80
N PRO A 191 -3.18 8.28 10.20
CA PRO A 191 -4.41 9.02 9.91
C PRO A 191 -5.16 8.45 8.68
N THR A 192 -4.50 7.61 7.89
CA THR A 192 -5.06 6.98 6.70
C THR A 192 -6.30 6.15 7.04
N GLY A 193 -7.41 6.40 6.34
CA GLY A 193 -8.65 5.63 6.48
C GLY A 193 -9.55 6.02 7.65
N VAL A 194 -9.21 7.07 8.42
CA VAL A 194 -10.09 7.62 9.45
C VAL A 194 -11.43 8.06 8.86
N SER A 195 -12.52 7.77 9.57
CA SER A 195 -13.91 8.06 9.16
C SER A 195 -14.35 7.38 7.85
N THR A 196 -13.75 6.25 7.49
CA THR A 196 -14.13 5.45 6.32
C THR A 196 -14.67 4.07 6.72
N LEU A 197 -15.17 3.29 5.74
CA LEU A 197 -15.57 1.90 5.99
C LEU A 197 -14.41 1.02 6.47
N LEU A 198 -13.16 1.38 6.20
CA LEU A 198 -11.98 0.67 6.69
C LEU A 198 -11.90 0.75 8.23
N GLN A 199 -12.07 1.94 8.80
CA GLN A 199 -12.08 2.14 10.24
C GLN A 199 -13.13 1.25 10.92
N GLU A 200 -14.31 1.14 10.32
CA GLU A 200 -15.44 0.39 10.88
C GLU A 200 -15.35 -1.13 10.62
N GLY A 201 -14.40 -1.60 9.80
CA GLY A 201 -14.31 -3.00 9.38
C GLY A 201 -15.45 -3.43 8.44
N ARG A 202 -16.08 -2.48 7.76
CA ARG A 202 -17.30 -2.72 6.96
C ARG A 202 -17.04 -3.04 5.49
N ILE A 203 -15.79 -2.97 5.05
CA ILE A 203 -15.40 -3.50 3.74
C ILE A 203 -15.49 -5.03 3.81
N PRO A 204 -16.33 -5.69 2.99
CA PRO A 204 -16.41 -7.16 2.99
C PRO A 204 -15.07 -7.76 2.57
N VAL A 205 -14.65 -8.82 3.26
CA VAL A 205 -13.43 -9.58 2.96
C VAL A 205 -13.75 -10.83 2.15
N ARG A 206 -14.90 -11.46 2.40
CA ARG A 206 -15.37 -12.61 1.62
C ARG A 206 -16.89 -12.52 1.45
N LEU A 207 -17.34 -12.82 0.25
CA LEU A 207 -18.76 -12.91 -0.10
C LEU A 207 -19.17 -14.38 -0.32
N SER A 208 -20.46 -14.67 -0.29
CA SER A 208 -21.04 -15.91 -0.80
C SER A 208 -21.27 -15.80 -2.31
N SER A 209 -21.64 -16.90 -2.97
CA SER A 209 -22.07 -16.87 -4.38
C SER A 209 -23.31 -16.00 -4.61
N ASP A 210 -24.10 -15.77 -3.58
CA ASP A 210 -25.37 -15.03 -3.63
C ASP A 210 -25.18 -13.56 -3.20
N GLY A 211 -23.94 -13.15 -2.87
CA GLY A 211 -23.59 -11.78 -2.51
C GLY A 211 -23.65 -11.47 -1.01
N GLU A 212 -23.99 -12.44 -0.16
CA GLU A 212 -23.98 -12.28 1.30
C GLU A 212 -22.54 -12.14 1.83
N VAL A 213 -22.34 -11.31 2.86
CA VAL A 213 -21.01 -11.15 3.46
C VAL A 213 -20.72 -12.33 4.38
N LEU A 214 -19.74 -13.16 4.01
CA LEU A 214 -19.27 -14.30 4.82
C LEU A 214 -18.17 -13.90 5.81
N GLU A 215 -17.40 -12.87 5.48
CA GLU A 215 -16.31 -12.38 6.31
C GLU A 215 -16.23 -10.85 6.21
N HIS A 216 -16.23 -10.19 7.37
CA HIS A 216 -16.06 -8.75 7.48
C HIS A 216 -14.61 -8.38 7.80
N GLY A 217 -14.23 -7.16 7.47
CA GLY A 217 -12.98 -6.58 7.93
C GLY A 217 -12.97 -6.36 9.45
N LYS A 218 -11.77 -6.16 10.01
CA LYS A 218 -11.62 -5.82 11.43
C LYS A 218 -11.86 -4.33 11.65
N LYS A 219 -12.68 -3.97 12.65
CA LYS A 219 -12.77 -2.59 13.13
C LYS A 219 -11.41 -2.16 13.71
N ARG A 220 -10.97 -0.95 13.37
CA ARG A 220 -9.70 -0.39 13.87
C ARG A 220 -9.89 0.33 15.20
N GLU A 221 -8.92 0.22 16.09
CA GLU A 221 -8.84 1.10 17.26
C GLU A 221 -8.59 2.53 16.78
N VAL A 222 -9.29 3.49 17.37
CA VAL A 222 -9.12 4.91 17.07
C VAL A 222 -8.55 5.60 18.30
N ARG A 223 -7.49 6.39 18.12
CA ARG A 223 -6.93 7.25 19.17
C ARG A 223 -6.70 8.66 18.64
N GLU A 224 -6.90 9.64 19.51
CA GLU A 224 -6.62 11.03 19.19
C GLU A 224 -5.23 11.44 19.68
N PHE A 225 -4.49 12.13 18.82
CA PHE A 225 -3.22 12.76 19.14
C PHE A 225 -3.23 14.19 18.61
N LYS A 226 -2.99 15.16 19.50
CA LYS A 226 -2.96 16.60 19.15
C LYS A 226 -4.21 17.07 18.39
N GLY A 227 -5.40 16.64 18.82
CA GLY A 227 -6.67 17.04 18.20
C GLY A 227 -7.02 16.32 16.89
N ARG A 228 -6.23 15.32 16.47
CA ARG A 228 -6.46 14.55 15.24
C ARG A 228 -6.58 13.06 15.54
N LYS A 229 -7.54 12.39 14.90
CA LYS A 229 -7.77 10.95 15.03
C LYS A 229 -6.81 10.15 14.15
N PHE A 230 -6.42 8.99 14.65
CA PHE A 230 -5.55 8.02 13.98
C PHE A 230 -6.09 6.61 14.23
N LEU A 231 -5.91 5.72 13.25
CA LEU A 231 -6.22 4.29 13.34
C LEU A 231 -4.98 3.53 13.81
N MET A 232 -5.14 2.60 14.75
CA MET A 232 -4.12 1.60 15.05
C MET A 232 -4.13 0.52 13.97
N GLU A 233 -2.97 0.23 13.41
CA GLU A 233 -2.77 -0.84 12.43
C GLU A 233 -1.72 -1.83 12.95
N GLU A 234 -2.03 -3.11 12.84
CA GLU A 234 -1.17 -4.22 13.28
C GLU A 234 -0.17 -4.59 12.18
N ALA A 235 1.04 -4.95 12.60
CA ALA A 235 2.07 -5.44 11.69
C ALA A 235 1.62 -6.65 10.86
N ILE A 236 2.17 -6.78 9.65
CA ILE A 236 2.04 -7.96 8.81
C ILE A 236 3.40 -8.62 8.72
N THR A 237 3.43 -9.93 8.97
CA THR A 237 4.58 -10.80 8.72
C THR A 237 4.20 -11.95 7.81
N GLY A 238 5.17 -12.55 7.13
CA GLY A 238 4.97 -13.72 6.28
C GLY A 238 5.77 -14.94 6.73
N ASP A 239 5.36 -16.10 6.26
CA ASP A 239 6.17 -17.31 6.32
C ASP A 239 7.31 -17.19 5.31
N VAL A 240 7.00 -16.73 4.10
CA VAL A 240 7.98 -16.56 3.01
C VAL A 240 7.80 -15.22 2.30
N ALA A 241 8.90 -14.57 1.94
CA ALA A 241 8.91 -13.46 0.98
C ALA A 241 9.55 -13.89 -0.34
N ILE A 242 8.94 -13.46 -1.45
CA ILE A 242 9.50 -13.61 -2.80
C ILE A 242 9.69 -12.22 -3.43
N LEU A 243 10.88 -11.96 -3.97
CA LEU A 243 11.19 -10.69 -4.62
C LEU A 243 12.17 -10.86 -5.79
N ARG A 244 12.16 -9.86 -6.67
CA ARG A 244 13.10 -9.73 -7.78
C ARG A 244 14.08 -8.61 -7.51
N ALA A 245 15.38 -8.90 -7.57
CA ALA A 245 16.45 -7.93 -7.49
C ALA A 245 17.10 -7.74 -8.87
N TRP A 246 17.70 -6.57 -9.11
CA TRP A 246 18.54 -6.39 -10.30
C TRP A 246 19.86 -7.13 -10.11
N LYS A 247 20.51 -6.91 -8.96
CA LYS A 247 21.73 -7.60 -8.57
C LYS A 247 21.59 -8.22 -7.20
N ALA A 248 22.20 -9.38 -7.01
CA ALA A 248 22.41 -9.99 -5.72
C ALA A 248 23.84 -10.55 -5.68
N ASP A 249 24.57 -10.32 -4.60
CA ASP A 249 25.82 -11.05 -4.38
C ASP A 249 25.55 -12.42 -3.73
N GLU A 250 26.55 -13.30 -3.74
CA GLU A 250 26.43 -14.65 -3.15
C GLU A 250 26.20 -14.63 -1.63
N ALA A 251 26.50 -13.51 -0.96
CA ALA A 251 26.20 -13.28 0.46
C ALA A 251 24.74 -12.80 0.69
N GLY A 252 24.02 -12.44 -0.37
CA GLY A 252 22.62 -12.03 -0.38
C GLY A 252 22.39 -10.52 -0.32
N ASN A 253 23.42 -9.68 -0.43
CA ASN A 253 23.21 -8.25 -0.57
C ASN A 253 22.54 -7.96 -1.91
N CYS A 254 21.46 -7.19 -1.92
CA CYS A 254 20.71 -6.88 -3.14
C CYS A 254 20.74 -5.39 -3.49
N VAL A 255 20.70 -5.12 -4.79
CA VAL A 255 20.45 -3.80 -5.39
C VAL A 255 19.21 -3.88 -6.25
N PHE A 256 18.31 -2.90 -6.10
CA PHE A 256 17.11 -2.76 -6.91
C PHE A 256 17.28 -1.64 -7.93
N ARG A 257 16.56 -1.75 -9.04
CA ARG A 257 16.62 -0.77 -10.13
C ARG A 257 15.36 0.08 -10.15
N TYR A 258 15.54 1.39 -9.96
CA TYR A 258 14.47 2.39 -10.02
C TYR A 258 13.21 2.00 -9.22
N THR A 259 12.06 1.86 -9.87
CA THR A 259 10.78 1.61 -9.20
C THR A 259 10.53 0.16 -8.79
N THR A 260 11.44 -0.76 -9.12
CA THR A 260 11.40 -2.15 -8.62
C THR A 260 11.67 -2.22 -7.12
N LYS A 261 12.30 -1.19 -6.54
CA LYS A 261 12.58 -1.09 -5.10
C LYS A 261 11.29 -1.15 -4.28
N ALA A 262 10.24 -0.44 -4.69
CA ALA A 262 8.90 -0.37 -4.11
C ALA A 262 8.66 -1.22 -2.84
N PHE A 263 8.22 -2.47 -2.97
CA PHE A 263 7.92 -3.37 -1.83
C PHE A 263 9.04 -4.37 -1.52
N GLY A 264 10.08 -4.45 -2.36
CA GLY A 264 11.12 -5.49 -2.29
C GLY A 264 11.83 -5.55 -0.93
N PRO A 265 12.55 -4.48 -0.51
CA PRO A 265 13.30 -4.48 0.74
C PRO A 265 12.44 -4.75 1.97
N ILE A 266 11.20 -4.25 1.99
CA ILE A 266 10.35 -4.33 3.19
C ILE A 266 9.72 -5.71 3.36
N MET A 267 9.37 -6.39 2.26
CA MET A 267 8.83 -7.75 2.32
C MET A 267 9.90 -8.75 2.76
N ALA A 268 11.13 -8.61 2.26
CA ALA A 268 12.26 -9.43 2.71
C ALA A 268 12.46 -9.37 4.24
N LYS A 269 12.36 -8.16 4.80
CA LYS A 269 12.54 -7.93 6.24
C LYS A 269 11.43 -8.53 7.11
N ALA A 270 10.23 -8.73 6.55
CA ALA A 270 9.02 -9.09 7.28
C ALA A 270 8.62 -10.57 7.15
N ALA A 271 9.44 -11.40 6.49
CA ALA A 271 9.19 -12.84 6.38
C ALA A 271 10.17 -13.66 7.22
N THR A 272 9.74 -14.87 7.59
CA THR A 272 10.63 -15.83 8.25
C THR A 272 11.74 -16.29 7.30
N LEU A 273 11.40 -16.56 6.04
CA LEU A 273 12.35 -16.94 5.00
C LEU A 273 12.18 -16.08 3.75
N THR A 274 13.29 -15.66 3.14
CA THR A 274 13.25 -14.81 1.93
C THR A 274 13.98 -15.45 0.76
N ILE A 275 13.29 -15.47 -0.39
CA ILE A 275 13.78 -15.99 -1.67
C ILE A 275 13.86 -14.84 -2.67
N VAL A 276 15.05 -14.64 -3.22
CA VAL A 276 15.34 -13.60 -4.22
C VAL A 276 15.60 -14.27 -5.56
N GLU A 277 14.87 -13.87 -6.60
CA GLU A 277 15.36 -14.05 -7.97
C GLU A 277 16.17 -12.83 -8.38
N SER A 278 17.35 -13.02 -8.97
CA SER A 278 18.24 -11.92 -9.36
C SER A 278 18.54 -11.97 -10.85
N GLU A 279 18.47 -10.82 -11.52
CA GLU A 279 18.86 -10.69 -12.94
C GLU A 279 20.36 -10.92 -13.13
N GLU A 280 21.16 -10.45 -12.17
CA GLU A 280 22.60 -10.66 -12.12
C GLU A 280 22.98 -11.20 -10.73
N ILE A 281 23.63 -12.38 -10.69
CA ILE A 281 24.26 -12.89 -9.47
C ILE A 281 25.76 -12.63 -9.58
N VAL A 282 26.33 -11.91 -8.61
CA VAL A 282 27.72 -11.44 -8.65
C VAL A 282 28.54 -11.98 -7.48
N PRO A 283 29.88 -12.12 -7.60
CA PRO A 283 30.72 -12.52 -6.48
C PRO A 283 30.65 -11.52 -5.31
N VAL A 284 30.82 -12.01 -4.08
CA VAL A 284 30.92 -11.17 -2.87
C VAL A 284 31.99 -10.09 -3.06
N GLY A 285 31.66 -8.85 -2.68
CA GLY A 285 32.53 -7.68 -2.84
C GLY A 285 32.37 -6.96 -4.19
N SER A 286 31.52 -7.45 -5.09
CA SER A 286 31.23 -6.78 -6.36
C SER A 286 30.22 -5.63 -6.24
N ILE A 287 29.47 -5.56 -5.14
CA ILE A 287 28.53 -4.48 -4.83
C ILE A 287 29.20 -3.57 -3.80
N ASP A 288 29.26 -2.26 -4.07
CA ASP A 288 29.76 -1.29 -3.10
C ASP A 288 28.86 -1.29 -1.85
N PRO A 289 29.40 -1.32 -0.62
CA PRO A 289 28.59 -1.31 0.60
C PRO A 289 27.62 -0.12 0.71
N ASN A 290 27.89 1.02 0.08
CA ASN A 290 27.00 2.18 0.07
C ASN A 290 25.83 2.04 -0.92
N ASP A 291 25.93 1.11 -1.88
CA ASP A 291 24.90 0.87 -2.90
C ASP A 291 23.95 -0.28 -2.50
N VAL A 292 24.19 -0.94 -1.36
CA VAL A 292 23.35 -2.05 -0.88
C VAL A 292 22.00 -1.53 -0.39
N ASP A 293 20.94 -1.85 -1.13
CA ASP A 293 19.56 -1.53 -0.76
C ASP A 293 18.98 -2.48 0.29
N LEU A 294 19.35 -3.77 0.20
CA LEU A 294 18.91 -4.82 1.11
C LEU A 294 20.12 -5.65 1.56
N PRO A 295 20.54 -5.52 2.84
CA PRO A 295 21.62 -6.33 3.37
C PRO A 295 21.29 -7.82 3.38
N GLY A 296 22.27 -8.66 3.08
CA GLY A 296 22.08 -10.10 2.91
C GLY A 296 21.60 -10.85 4.14
N ILE A 297 21.61 -10.24 5.33
CA ILE A 297 21.00 -10.84 6.54
C ILE A 297 19.50 -11.14 6.35
N PHE A 298 18.82 -10.39 5.50
CA PHE A 298 17.39 -10.56 5.20
C PHE A 298 17.13 -11.51 4.02
N VAL A 299 18.17 -12.15 3.46
CA VAL A 299 18.06 -13.04 2.30
C VAL A 299 18.55 -14.42 2.67
N ASP A 300 17.74 -15.43 2.36
CA ASP A 300 18.04 -16.82 2.70
C ASP A 300 18.28 -17.70 1.47
N ARG A 301 17.63 -17.39 0.35
CA ARG A 301 17.75 -18.13 -0.92
C ARG A 301 17.87 -17.17 -2.10
N ILE A 302 18.71 -17.52 -3.07
CA ILE A 302 18.98 -16.73 -4.27
C ILE A 302 18.91 -17.68 -5.47
N VAL A 303 18.16 -17.30 -6.50
CA VAL A 303 18.08 -18.01 -7.78
C VAL A 303 18.28 -17.03 -8.95
N PRO A 304 18.73 -17.52 -10.12
CA PRO A 304 18.72 -16.70 -11.33
C PRO A 304 17.29 -16.36 -11.76
N ALA A 305 17.05 -15.10 -12.11
CA ALA A 305 15.82 -14.70 -12.77
C ALA A 305 15.87 -15.15 -14.24
N THR A 306 14.89 -15.97 -14.64
CA THR A 306 14.80 -16.57 -15.99
C THR A 306 13.59 -16.08 -16.78
N ALA A 307 12.59 -15.50 -16.11
CA ALA A 307 11.40 -14.96 -16.72
C ALA A 307 11.63 -13.52 -17.18
N GLU A 308 11.08 -13.19 -18.35
CA GLU A 308 11.10 -11.85 -18.93
C GLU A 308 10.27 -10.86 -18.11
N LYS A 309 10.66 -9.59 -18.16
CA LYS A 309 9.88 -8.50 -17.57
C LYS A 309 8.72 -8.10 -18.48
N HIS A 310 7.56 -7.82 -17.89
CA HIS A 310 6.37 -7.40 -18.61
C HIS A 310 6.04 -5.93 -18.36
N ILE A 311 5.66 -5.21 -19.41
CA ILE A 311 5.12 -3.84 -19.31
C ILE A 311 3.60 -3.94 -19.34
N GLU A 312 2.95 -3.47 -18.28
CA GLU A 312 1.48 -3.48 -18.18
C GLU A 312 0.85 -2.47 -19.15
N ILE A 313 1.29 -1.21 -19.10
CA ILE A 313 0.80 -0.16 -19.99
C ILE A 313 1.98 0.57 -20.63
N LYS A 314 2.25 0.26 -21.89
CA LYS A 314 3.26 0.98 -22.67
C LYS A 314 2.67 2.29 -23.18
N LYS A 315 3.16 3.42 -22.66
CA LYS A 315 2.86 4.77 -23.15
C LYS A 315 4.11 5.45 -23.67
N LEU A 316 3.98 6.13 -24.80
CA LEU A 316 5.05 6.86 -25.45
C LEU A 316 4.68 8.33 -25.59
N ARG A 317 5.67 9.22 -25.57
CA ARG A 317 5.48 10.60 -26.04
C ARG A 317 5.61 10.67 -27.56
N GLU A 318 4.80 11.51 -28.21
CA GLU A 318 4.96 11.80 -29.63
C GLU A 318 6.16 12.74 -29.83
N MET A 319 7.11 12.35 -30.69
CA MET A 319 8.35 13.11 -30.94
C MET A 319 8.15 14.37 -31.79
N ASN A 320 6.98 14.54 -32.44
CA ASN A 320 6.71 15.62 -33.37
C ASN A 320 5.41 16.35 -32.99
N SER A 321 5.49 17.36 -32.12
CA SER A 321 4.42 18.35 -31.99
C SER A 321 4.49 19.40 -33.12
N GLY A 322 4.57 18.93 -34.37
CA GLY A 322 4.22 19.73 -35.53
C GLY A 322 2.75 19.49 -35.82
N THR A 323 1.85 20.24 -35.19
CA THR A 323 0.42 20.36 -35.55
C THR A 323 -0.24 19.08 -36.08
N SER A 324 -0.27 18.01 -35.28
CA SER A 324 -1.29 16.97 -35.47
C SER A 324 -2.50 17.41 -34.66
N ALA A 325 -3.38 18.19 -35.31
CA ALA A 325 -4.69 18.53 -34.77
C ALA A 325 -5.52 17.23 -34.67
N THR A 326 -5.36 16.52 -33.56
CA THR A 326 -6.37 15.55 -33.12
C THR A 326 -7.67 16.34 -33.01
N LYS A 327 -8.71 15.95 -33.76
CA LYS A 327 -10.03 16.60 -33.72
C LYS A 327 -10.45 16.74 -32.25
N GLU A 328 -10.52 17.97 -31.75
CA GLU A 328 -10.98 18.24 -30.39
C GLU A 328 -12.42 17.75 -30.27
N THR A 329 -12.62 16.67 -29.52
CA THR A 329 -13.97 16.24 -29.13
C THR A 329 -14.44 17.10 -27.96
N PRO A 330 -15.77 17.25 -27.75
CA PRO A 330 -16.28 17.94 -26.56
C PRO A 330 -15.70 17.41 -25.24
N GLU A 331 -15.49 16.09 -25.14
CA GLU A 331 -14.86 15.45 -23.97
C GLU A 331 -13.39 15.86 -23.81
N THR A 332 -12.62 15.93 -24.91
CA THR A 332 -11.23 16.39 -24.88
C THR A 332 -11.13 17.86 -24.45
N VAL A 333 -12.00 18.73 -24.97
CA VAL A 333 -12.06 20.15 -24.57
C VAL A 333 -12.37 20.28 -23.08
N GLN A 334 -13.37 19.53 -22.59
CA GLN A 334 -13.76 19.49 -21.19
C GLN A 334 -12.58 19.09 -20.29
N ARG A 335 -11.91 17.98 -20.62
CA ARG A 335 -10.76 17.47 -19.86
C ARG A 335 -9.58 18.44 -19.88
N ASN A 336 -9.27 19.02 -21.04
CA ASN A 336 -8.18 19.99 -21.19
C ASN A 336 -8.46 21.26 -20.38
N ARG A 337 -9.71 21.72 -20.31
CA ARG A 337 -10.10 22.87 -19.48
C ARG A 337 -9.81 22.60 -18.00
N ILE A 338 -10.25 21.45 -17.47
CA ILE A 338 -9.99 21.07 -16.08
C ILE A 338 -8.49 20.99 -15.82
N ALA A 339 -7.74 20.33 -16.71
CA ALA A 339 -6.29 20.17 -16.56
C ALA A 339 -5.53 21.50 -16.63
N LYS A 340 -5.90 22.40 -17.53
CA LYS A 340 -5.35 23.77 -17.62
C LYS A 340 -5.57 24.53 -16.31
N ARG A 341 -6.78 24.48 -15.76
CA ARG A 341 -7.05 25.15 -14.48
C ARG A 341 -6.32 24.49 -13.32
N ALA A 342 -6.27 23.15 -13.29
CA ALA A 342 -5.53 22.41 -12.26
C ALA A 342 -4.02 22.70 -12.31
N ALA A 343 -3.44 22.99 -13.48
CA ALA A 343 -2.03 23.37 -13.62
C ALA A 343 -1.68 24.65 -12.84
N LYS A 344 -2.64 25.55 -12.62
CA LYS A 344 -2.44 26.76 -11.80
C LYS A 344 -2.22 26.46 -10.31
N GLU A 345 -2.60 25.27 -9.84
CA GLU A 345 -2.32 24.81 -8.47
C GLU A 345 -0.87 24.34 -8.30
N LEU A 346 -0.17 24.07 -9.40
CA LEU A 346 1.20 23.57 -9.43
C LEU A 346 2.18 24.75 -9.51
N LYS A 347 2.63 25.24 -8.35
CA LYS A 347 3.50 26.42 -8.25
C LYS A 347 4.98 26.05 -8.35
N GLU A 348 5.81 27.06 -8.62
CA GLU A 348 7.26 26.88 -8.73
C GLU A 348 7.86 26.19 -7.50
N GLY A 349 8.67 25.16 -7.74
CA GLY A 349 9.37 24.40 -6.71
C GLY A 349 8.50 23.43 -5.91
N TYR A 350 7.19 23.36 -6.17
CA TYR A 350 6.29 22.49 -5.42
C TYR A 350 6.60 21.00 -5.63
N TYR A 351 6.45 20.24 -4.56
CA TYR A 351 6.36 18.79 -4.54
C TYR A 351 4.90 18.38 -4.72
N VAL A 352 4.59 17.63 -5.78
CA VAL A 352 3.20 17.34 -6.17
C VAL A 352 2.98 15.86 -6.38
N ASN A 353 1.81 15.36 -5.98
CA ASN A 353 1.36 14.01 -6.33
C ASN A 353 0.08 14.11 -7.16
N LEU A 354 0.06 13.43 -8.29
CA LEU A 354 -0.99 13.58 -9.31
C LEU A 354 -1.62 12.22 -9.61
N GLY A 355 -2.92 12.12 -9.34
CA GLY A 355 -3.71 10.95 -9.74
C GLY A 355 -3.76 10.78 -11.26
N VAL A 356 -3.93 9.53 -11.70
CA VAL A 356 -3.97 9.19 -13.14
C VAL A 356 -5.12 9.92 -13.85
N GLY A 357 -4.85 10.41 -15.07
CA GLY A 357 -5.84 11.02 -15.94
C GLY A 357 -5.72 12.54 -16.00
N ILE A 358 -6.79 13.25 -15.62
CA ILE A 358 -6.81 14.73 -15.64
C ILE A 358 -5.71 15.33 -14.75
N PRO A 359 -5.45 14.82 -13.52
CA PRO A 359 -4.40 15.41 -12.68
C PRO A 359 -3.01 15.29 -13.31
N THR A 360 -2.62 14.12 -13.83
CA THR A 360 -1.35 13.97 -14.57
C THR A 360 -1.27 14.85 -15.81
N LEU A 361 -2.40 15.07 -16.51
CA LEU A 361 -2.47 15.93 -17.71
C LEU A 361 -2.20 17.41 -17.38
N ALA A 362 -2.44 17.85 -16.14
CA ALA A 362 -2.14 19.23 -15.73
C ALA A 362 -0.67 19.60 -15.93
N THR A 363 0.26 18.64 -15.84
CA THR A 363 1.69 18.88 -16.09
C THR A 363 2.00 19.33 -17.51
N SER A 364 1.16 18.95 -18.49
CA SER A 364 1.31 19.36 -19.89
C SER A 364 0.89 20.81 -20.16
N PHE A 365 0.30 21.48 -19.17
CA PHE A 365 -0.15 22.88 -19.25
C PHE A 365 0.63 23.82 -18.31
N LEU A 366 1.74 23.35 -17.76
CA LEU A 366 2.63 24.20 -16.97
C LEU A 366 3.22 25.31 -17.86
N PRO A 367 3.33 26.56 -17.36
CA PRO A 367 4.03 27.62 -18.05
C PRO A 367 5.48 27.23 -18.34
N GLU A 368 6.04 27.75 -19.43
CA GLU A 368 7.46 27.55 -19.75
C GLU A 368 8.35 28.05 -18.60
N GLY A 369 9.37 27.26 -18.27
CA GLY A 369 10.27 27.54 -17.15
C GLY A 369 9.71 27.20 -15.76
N ARG A 370 8.46 26.74 -15.63
CA ARG A 370 7.93 26.27 -14.34
C ARG A 370 8.50 24.91 -13.97
N THR A 371 9.14 24.80 -12.82
CA THR A 371 9.63 23.53 -12.29
C THR A 371 8.76 23.03 -11.15
N VAL A 372 8.30 21.78 -11.24
CA VAL A 372 7.63 21.05 -10.15
C VAL A 372 8.22 19.65 -10.01
N TRP A 373 8.29 19.16 -8.79
CA TRP A 373 8.77 17.81 -8.49
C TRP A 373 7.59 16.86 -8.39
N VAL A 374 7.37 16.07 -9.45
CA VAL A 374 6.28 15.09 -9.47
C VAL A 374 6.71 13.83 -8.71
N GLN A 375 6.04 13.58 -7.59
CA GLN A 375 6.16 12.39 -6.79
C GLN A 375 5.21 11.32 -7.34
N SER A 376 5.70 10.08 -7.44
CA SER A 376 4.89 8.90 -7.75
C SER A 376 4.93 7.93 -6.58
N GLU A 377 3.77 7.48 -6.14
CA GLU A 377 3.60 6.71 -4.90
C GLU A 377 4.32 5.35 -4.88
N ASN A 378 4.71 4.84 -6.05
CA ASN A 378 5.51 3.62 -6.21
C ASN A 378 7.03 3.82 -6.05
N GLY A 379 7.48 5.03 -5.69
CA GLY A 379 8.87 5.26 -5.32
C GLY A 379 9.66 6.14 -6.29
N ILE A 380 9.04 7.18 -6.85
CA ILE A 380 9.73 8.19 -7.68
C ILE A 380 9.53 9.57 -7.05
N LEU A 381 10.60 10.37 -7.01
CA LEU A 381 10.52 11.82 -6.90
C LEU A 381 11.26 12.43 -8.09
N GLY A 382 10.57 13.24 -8.89
CA GLY A 382 11.09 13.72 -10.18
C GLY A 382 10.67 12.84 -11.35
N MET A 383 9.39 12.46 -11.40
CA MET A 383 8.83 11.75 -12.55
C MET A 383 8.80 12.65 -13.79
N GLY A 384 9.37 12.18 -14.89
CA GLY A 384 9.42 12.87 -16.17
C GLY A 384 8.22 12.54 -17.08
N PRO A 385 8.26 13.00 -18.34
CA PRO A 385 7.24 12.67 -19.34
C PRO A 385 7.26 11.19 -19.70
N TYR A 386 6.29 10.77 -20.52
CA TYR A 386 6.34 9.45 -21.16
C TYR A 386 7.63 9.29 -22.00
N PRO A 387 8.18 8.06 -22.10
CA PRO A 387 9.41 7.79 -22.82
C PRO A 387 9.21 7.85 -24.34
N THR A 388 10.31 8.07 -25.07
CA THR A 388 10.44 7.67 -26.48
C THR A 388 10.54 6.14 -26.59
N LYS A 389 10.53 5.59 -27.81
CA LYS A 389 10.59 4.13 -28.01
C LYS A 389 11.87 3.50 -27.43
N ASP A 390 12.99 4.23 -27.50
CA ASP A 390 14.32 3.86 -27.01
C ASP A 390 14.52 4.12 -25.51
N GLU A 391 13.73 5.01 -24.90
CA GLU A 391 13.74 5.28 -23.45
C GLU A 391 12.84 4.30 -22.64
N VAL A 392 12.10 3.40 -23.31
CA VAL A 392 11.18 2.48 -22.63
C VAL A 392 11.93 1.52 -21.72
N ASP A 393 11.58 1.54 -20.44
CA ASP A 393 12.15 0.65 -19.43
C ASP A 393 11.02 0.06 -18.56
N PRO A 394 10.90 -1.28 -18.42
CA PRO A 394 9.90 -1.91 -17.56
C PRO A 394 10.09 -1.60 -16.06
N ASP A 395 11.28 -1.13 -15.66
CA ASP A 395 11.61 -0.81 -14.27
C ASP A 395 11.26 0.65 -13.90
N ILE A 396 10.75 1.45 -14.85
CA ILE A 396 10.38 2.86 -14.67
C ILE A 396 8.91 3.08 -15.06
N VAL A 397 8.02 2.90 -14.09
CA VAL A 397 6.58 3.10 -14.27
C VAL A 397 6.02 4.11 -13.27
N ASN A 398 4.91 4.76 -13.62
CA ASN A 398 4.17 5.62 -12.70
C ASN A 398 3.15 4.83 -11.86
N ALA A 399 2.47 5.51 -10.93
CA ALA A 399 1.38 4.96 -10.13
C ALA A 399 0.26 4.28 -10.96
N GLY A 400 0.04 4.74 -12.19
CA GLY A 400 -0.92 4.20 -13.16
C GLY A 400 -0.43 2.97 -13.94
N LYS A 401 0.78 2.45 -13.64
CA LYS A 401 1.44 1.33 -14.34
C LYS A 401 1.86 1.65 -15.78
N GLU A 402 1.98 2.93 -16.09
CA GLU A 402 2.39 3.43 -17.40
C GLU A 402 3.90 3.68 -17.40
N THR A 403 4.57 3.35 -18.50
CA THR A 403 5.99 3.65 -18.69
C THR A 403 6.25 5.16 -18.66
N VAL A 404 7.22 5.60 -17.85
CA VAL A 404 7.62 7.02 -17.71
C VAL A 404 9.15 7.15 -17.73
N THR A 405 9.63 8.39 -17.75
CA THR A 405 11.06 8.71 -17.60
C THR A 405 11.33 9.36 -16.24
N LEU A 406 12.61 9.63 -15.96
CA LEU A 406 13.06 10.37 -14.78
C LEU A 406 13.74 11.67 -15.24
N VAL A 407 13.44 12.79 -14.56
CA VAL A 407 14.13 14.06 -14.84
C VAL A 407 15.51 14.12 -14.16
N PRO A 408 16.44 14.97 -14.61
CA PRO A 408 17.68 15.22 -13.87
C PRO A 408 17.39 15.65 -12.41
N GLY A 409 18.10 15.03 -11.46
CA GLY A 409 17.87 15.23 -10.02
C GLY A 409 16.78 14.33 -9.41
N ALA A 410 16.16 13.44 -10.19
CA ALA A 410 15.22 12.48 -9.67
C ALA A 410 15.85 11.48 -8.68
N SER A 411 15.03 10.92 -7.79
CA SER A 411 15.41 9.87 -6.84
C SER A 411 14.37 8.76 -6.80
N THR A 412 14.81 7.57 -6.38
CA THR A 412 13.94 6.40 -6.23
C THR A 412 14.10 5.75 -4.86
N PHE A 413 13.00 5.26 -4.29
CA PHE A 413 12.89 4.85 -2.89
C PHE A 413 11.86 3.73 -2.71
N ASP A 414 11.84 3.13 -1.53
CA ASP A 414 10.86 2.10 -1.19
C ASP A 414 9.49 2.69 -0.80
N SER A 415 8.49 1.82 -0.65
CA SER A 415 7.11 2.24 -0.40
C SER A 415 6.91 2.90 0.97
N PRO A 416 7.50 2.44 2.09
CA PRO A 416 7.39 3.17 3.36
C PRO A 416 7.95 4.58 3.29
N GLU A 417 9.10 4.80 2.63
CA GLU A 417 9.64 6.14 2.44
C GLU A 417 8.68 7.01 1.61
N SER A 418 8.17 6.47 0.49
CA SER A 418 7.15 7.13 -0.35
C SER A 418 5.93 7.58 0.44
N PHE A 419 5.34 6.68 1.24
CA PHE A 419 4.16 7.01 2.03
C PHE A 419 4.47 7.76 3.33
N GLY A 420 5.72 7.74 3.80
CA GLY A 420 6.24 8.63 4.82
C GLY A 420 6.20 10.08 4.35
N MET A 421 6.68 10.36 3.13
CA MET A 421 6.57 11.68 2.50
C MET A 421 5.11 12.14 2.41
N ILE A 422 4.23 11.26 1.91
CA ILE A 422 2.81 11.56 1.70
C ILE A 422 2.10 11.80 3.04
N ARG A 423 2.12 10.83 3.96
CA ARG A 423 1.41 10.94 5.26
C ARG A 423 2.00 12.02 6.14
N GLY A 424 3.31 12.26 6.05
CA GLY A 424 4.00 13.34 6.76
C GLY A 424 3.56 14.74 6.31
N GLY A 425 2.93 14.84 5.13
CA GLY A 425 2.52 16.11 4.55
C GLY A 425 3.69 16.90 3.96
N HIS A 426 4.67 16.17 3.39
CA HIS A 426 5.81 16.76 2.68
C HIS A 426 5.49 17.09 1.22
N VAL A 427 4.35 16.60 0.72
CA VAL A 427 3.81 16.98 -0.59
C VAL A 427 3.00 18.25 -0.43
N ASP A 428 3.28 19.27 -1.23
CA ASP A 428 2.58 20.57 -1.18
C ASP A 428 1.14 20.45 -1.70
N VAL A 429 0.96 19.75 -2.83
CA VAL A 429 -0.32 19.59 -3.51
C VAL A 429 -0.54 18.15 -3.95
N SER A 430 -1.70 17.59 -3.61
CA SER A 430 -2.20 16.34 -4.18
C SER A 430 -3.45 16.60 -4.99
N ILE A 431 -3.45 16.19 -6.26
CA ILE A 431 -4.60 16.35 -7.16
C ILE A 431 -5.16 14.98 -7.53
N LEU A 432 -6.44 14.74 -7.24
CA LEU A 432 -7.10 13.45 -7.48
C LEU A 432 -8.40 13.62 -8.28
N GLY A 433 -8.84 12.54 -8.92
CA GLY A 433 -10.22 12.43 -9.41
C GLY A 433 -11.18 12.03 -8.29
N ALA A 434 -12.47 12.29 -8.49
CA ALA A 434 -13.54 11.92 -7.57
C ALA A 434 -14.72 11.27 -8.29
N LEU A 435 -15.42 10.37 -7.59
CA LEU A 435 -16.77 9.94 -7.93
C LEU A 435 -17.80 10.89 -7.32
N GLN A 436 -17.61 11.26 -6.06
CA GLN A 436 -18.35 12.31 -5.36
C GLN A 436 -17.41 13.13 -4.49
N VAL A 437 -17.75 14.41 -4.31
CA VAL A 437 -17.16 15.31 -3.31
C VAL A 437 -18.27 16.01 -2.57
N ALA A 438 -18.23 16.01 -1.24
CA ALA A 438 -19.24 16.65 -0.42
C ALA A 438 -18.92 18.12 -0.13
N ALA A 439 -19.94 18.89 0.24
CA ALA A 439 -19.82 20.31 0.61
C ALA A 439 -18.80 20.56 1.74
N ASN A 440 -18.64 19.60 2.64
CA ASN A 440 -17.69 19.65 3.75
C ASN A 440 -16.26 19.18 3.41
N GLY A 441 -16.01 18.80 2.16
CA GLY A 441 -14.72 18.30 1.69
C GLY A 441 -14.51 16.80 1.88
N ASP A 442 -15.56 16.02 2.18
CA ASP A 442 -15.46 14.56 2.10
C ASP A 442 -15.24 14.11 0.64
N LEU A 443 -14.39 13.12 0.43
CA LEU A 443 -14.04 12.57 -0.88
C LEU A 443 -14.46 11.11 -0.97
N ALA A 444 -15.11 10.72 -2.06
CA ALA A 444 -15.35 9.31 -2.42
C ALA A 444 -14.85 9.02 -3.84
N ASN A 445 -13.90 8.09 -4.00
CA ASN A 445 -13.32 7.79 -5.32
C ASN A 445 -12.89 6.34 -5.59
N TYR A 446 -13.07 5.40 -4.65
CA TYR A 446 -12.46 4.07 -4.76
C TYR A 446 -13.44 2.90 -4.95
N MET A 447 -14.70 3.06 -4.57
CA MET A 447 -15.69 1.98 -4.57
C MET A 447 -17.07 2.48 -4.93
N ILE A 448 -17.80 1.66 -5.70
CA ILE A 448 -19.25 1.75 -5.84
C ILE A 448 -19.81 0.39 -5.42
N PRO A 449 -20.46 0.27 -4.25
CA PRO A 449 -21.01 -0.99 -3.78
C PRO A 449 -21.84 -1.70 -4.85
N GLY A 450 -21.57 -2.99 -5.07
CA GLY A 450 -22.24 -3.81 -6.09
C GLY A 450 -21.87 -3.54 -7.56
N LYS A 451 -21.03 -2.53 -7.86
CA LYS A 451 -20.62 -2.20 -9.25
C LYS A 451 -19.12 -2.15 -9.47
N VAL A 452 -18.36 -1.53 -8.55
CA VAL A 452 -16.92 -1.29 -8.70
C VAL A 452 -16.21 -1.63 -7.40
N PHE A 453 -15.39 -2.70 -7.41
CA PHE A 453 -14.55 -3.12 -6.29
C PHE A 453 -13.08 -3.19 -6.72
N LYS A 454 -12.46 -2.03 -6.92
CA LYS A 454 -11.06 -1.94 -7.39
C LYS A 454 -10.03 -1.78 -6.27
N GLY A 455 -10.44 -1.31 -5.10
CA GLY A 455 -9.54 -0.98 -4.00
C GLY A 455 -9.14 0.50 -3.99
N MET A 456 -8.61 0.95 -2.85
CA MET A 456 -8.27 2.36 -2.62
C MET A 456 -6.89 2.77 -3.13
N GLY A 457 -5.99 1.82 -3.39
CA GLY A 457 -4.59 2.15 -3.73
C GLY A 457 -3.96 3.10 -2.71
N GLY A 458 -3.21 4.09 -3.18
CA GLY A 458 -2.67 5.18 -2.35
C GLY A 458 -3.65 6.31 -2.01
N ALA A 459 -4.90 6.30 -2.52
CA ALA A 459 -5.79 7.46 -2.44
C ALA A 459 -6.12 7.90 -1.00
N MET A 460 -6.32 6.94 -0.08
CA MET A 460 -6.58 7.26 1.33
C MET A 460 -5.37 7.90 2.02
N ASP A 461 -4.15 7.49 1.67
CA ASP A 461 -2.93 8.06 2.23
C ASP A 461 -2.69 9.47 1.69
N LEU A 462 -2.90 9.69 0.38
CA LEU A 462 -2.73 10.97 -0.31
C LEU A 462 -3.57 12.09 0.29
N VAL A 463 -4.78 11.77 0.73
CA VAL A 463 -5.69 12.74 1.34
C VAL A 463 -5.64 12.74 2.87
N SER A 464 -4.75 11.94 3.46
CA SER A 464 -4.77 11.71 4.90
C SER A 464 -4.32 12.92 5.69
N ASN A 465 -3.44 13.79 5.15
CA ASN A 465 -2.85 14.94 5.84
C ASN A 465 -3.22 16.31 5.22
N PRO A 466 -4.51 16.67 5.19
CA PRO A 466 -5.00 17.86 4.50
C PRO A 466 -4.66 19.18 5.21
N ASN A 467 -3.96 19.14 6.34
CA ASN A 467 -3.50 20.34 7.05
C ASN A 467 -2.16 20.85 6.51
N ASN A 468 -1.34 19.95 5.97
CA ASN A 468 -0.03 20.28 5.41
C ASN A 468 0.02 20.10 3.89
N THR A 469 -0.85 19.27 3.34
CA THR A 469 -0.97 19.05 1.88
C THR A 469 -2.29 19.63 1.39
N LYS A 470 -2.23 20.50 0.36
CA LYS A 470 -3.44 20.98 -0.32
C LYS A 470 -4.05 19.84 -1.14
N ILE A 471 -5.31 19.50 -0.89
CA ILE A 471 -6.02 18.44 -1.61
C ILE A 471 -6.98 19.06 -2.61
N VAL A 472 -6.70 18.84 -3.89
CA VAL A 472 -7.48 19.35 -5.00
C VAL A 472 -8.19 18.19 -5.71
N VAL A 473 -9.48 18.33 -5.94
CA VAL A 473 -10.22 17.42 -6.82
C VAL A 473 -10.30 18.03 -8.21
N ALA A 474 -9.86 17.29 -9.22
CA ALA A 474 -10.00 17.65 -10.64
C ALA A 474 -10.92 16.63 -11.32
N THR A 475 -12.15 17.04 -11.63
CA THR A 475 -13.17 16.08 -12.07
C THR A 475 -14.30 16.71 -12.90
N SER A 476 -14.98 15.93 -13.74
CA SER A 476 -16.19 16.41 -14.42
C SER A 476 -17.26 16.76 -13.38
N HIS A 477 -18.02 17.83 -13.62
CA HIS A 477 -19.00 18.34 -12.66
C HIS A 477 -20.16 17.35 -12.42
N VAL A 478 -20.62 16.71 -13.50
CA VAL A 478 -21.66 15.67 -13.47
C VAL A 478 -21.12 14.31 -13.90
N ALA A 479 -21.80 13.25 -13.48
CA ALA A 479 -21.58 11.90 -13.98
C ALA A 479 -22.19 11.72 -15.38
N LYS A 480 -21.93 10.57 -16.01
CA LYS A 480 -22.42 10.29 -17.38
C LYS A 480 -23.95 10.21 -17.48
N ASP A 481 -24.61 9.89 -16.38
CA ASP A 481 -26.07 9.86 -16.27
C ASP A 481 -26.68 11.24 -15.93
N GLY A 482 -25.85 12.28 -15.82
CA GLY A 482 -26.25 13.64 -15.48
C GLY A 482 -26.35 13.92 -13.99
N SER A 483 -26.19 12.92 -13.11
CA SER A 483 -26.21 13.14 -11.66
C SER A 483 -25.04 14.02 -11.21
N SER A 484 -25.29 14.88 -10.22
CA SER A 484 -24.24 15.73 -9.67
C SER A 484 -23.18 14.91 -8.94
N LYS A 485 -21.91 15.29 -9.12
CA LYS A 485 -20.82 14.73 -8.34
C LYS A 485 -20.42 15.62 -7.17
N ILE A 486 -20.94 16.85 -7.13
CA ILE A 486 -20.72 17.82 -6.06
C ILE A 486 -21.99 17.82 -5.22
N VAL A 487 -21.95 17.07 -4.12
CA VAL A 487 -23.13 16.66 -3.34
C VAL A 487 -23.13 17.28 -1.96
N GLN A 488 -24.29 17.43 -1.33
CA GLN A 488 -24.30 17.95 0.04
C GLN A 488 -23.59 16.98 1.01
N ARG A 489 -23.76 15.67 0.78
CA ARG A 489 -23.10 14.57 1.49
C ARG A 489 -22.80 13.43 0.52
N CYS A 490 -21.68 12.75 0.69
CA CYS A 490 -21.39 11.56 -0.11
C CYS A 490 -22.26 10.38 0.35
N ASP A 491 -22.89 9.72 -0.62
CA ASP A 491 -23.55 8.42 -0.42
C ASP A 491 -22.60 7.26 -0.70
N LEU A 492 -21.56 7.51 -1.52
CA LEU A 492 -20.52 6.54 -1.80
C LEU A 492 -19.52 6.42 -0.64
N PRO A 493 -18.90 5.23 -0.45
CA PRO A 493 -17.88 5.03 0.57
C PRO A 493 -16.74 6.05 0.49
N LEU A 494 -16.47 6.70 1.63
CA LEU A 494 -15.44 7.72 1.71
C LEU A 494 -14.02 7.15 1.53
N THR A 495 -13.23 7.88 0.75
CA THR A 495 -11.77 7.79 0.68
C THR A 495 -11.13 8.61 1.82
N GLY A 496 -11.68 9.78 2.13
CA GLY A 496 -11.24 10.62 3.24
C GLY A 496 -12.30 11.62 3.63
N ALA A 497 -12.41 11.91 4.92
CA ALA A 497 -13.34 12.88 5.45
C ALA A 497 -12.69 14.26 5.60
N LYS A 498 -13.42 15.33 5.26
CA LYS A 498 -13.00 16.73 5.38
C LYS A 498 -11.57 16.98 4.91
N CYS A 499 -11.22 16.44 3.74
CA CYS A 499 -9.84 16.49 3.24
C CYS A 499 -9.68 17.43 2.05
N VAL A 500 -10.70 17.56 1.20
CA VAL A 500 -10.64 18.40 -0.01
C VAL A 500 -10.69 19.88 0.37
N SER A 501 -9.77 20.67 -0.19
CA SER A 501 -9.77 22.13 -0.05
C SER A 501 -10.26 22.84 -1.31
N THR A 502 -10.10 22.23 -2.49
CA THR A 502 -10.46 22.88 -3.76
C THR A 502 -11.06 21.85 -4.72
N ILE A 503 -12.13 22.22 -5.43
CA ILE A 503 -12.79 21.39 -6.44
C ILE A 503 -12.76 22.14 -7.76
N ILE A 504 -12.11 21.55 -8.76
CA ILE A 504 -12.00 22.09 -10.12
C ILE A 504 -12.81 21.18 -11.04
N THR A 505 -13.81 21.77 -11.69
CA THR A 505 -14.60 21.09 -12.71
C THR A 505 -14.50 21.78 -14.06
N ASP A 506 -15.17 21.21 -15.05
CA ASP A 506 -15.30 21.80 -16.36
C ASP A 506 -16.18 23.05 -16.41
N LEU A 507 -16.97 23.28 -15.35
CA LEU A 507 -17.92 24.37 -15.24
C LEU A 507 -17.47 25.46 -14.27
N CYS A 508 -16.75 25.12 -13.21
CA CYS A 508 -16.42 26.07 -12.15
C CYS A 508 -15.28 25.61 -11.24
N VAL A 509 -14.87 26.51 -10.35
CA VAL A 509 -14.00 26.21 -9.19
C VAL A 509 -14.74 26.53 -7.90
N PHE A 510 -14.74 25.56 -6.98
CA PHE A 510 -15.14 25.76 -5.59
C PHE A 510 -13.93 25.71 -4.68
N GLU A 511 -13.86 26.63 -3.73
CA GLU A 511 -13.05 26.48 -2.53
C GLU A 511 -13.92 25.89 -1.41
N VAL A 512 -13.35 24.98 -0.62
CA VAL A 512 -14.04 24.26 0.44
C VAL A 512 -13.59 24.79 1.79
N ASP A 513 -14.53 25.36 2.54
CA ASP A 513 -14.35 25.64 3.96
C ASP A 513 -14.60 24.36 4.75
N ARG A 514 -13.52 23.64 5.08
CA ARG A 514 -13.59 22.37 5.81
C ARG A 514 -14.02 22.53 7.27
N GLU A 515 -13.87 23.72 7.84
CA GLU A 515 -14.25 24.00 9.22
C GLU A 515 -15.76 24.15 9.33
N ASN A 516 -16.34 25.02 8.51
CA ASN A 516 -17.78 25.28 8.48
C ASN A 516 -18.57 24.27 7.65
N GLY A 517 -17.90 23.57 6.74
CA GLY A 517 -18.49 22.57 5.87
C GLY A 517 -19.23 23.17 4.67
N GLU A 518 -18.68 24.26 4.10
CA GLU A 518 -19.34 25.08 3.07
C GLU A 518 -18.52 25.15 1.79
N LEU A 519 -19.22 25.31 0.66
CA LEU A 519 -18.61 25.59 -0.65
C LEU A 519 -18.71 27.07 -0.99
N ALA A 520 -17.62 27.62 -1.52
CA ALA A 520 -17.58 28.96 -2.11
C ALA A 520 -17.27 28.86 -3.62
N LEU A 521 -18.22 29.28 -4.45
CA LEU A 521 -18.02 29.40 -5.90
C LEU A 521 -17.08 30.57 -6.17
N THR A 522 -15.88 30.29 -6.67
CA THR A 522 -14.81 31.30 -6.86
C THR A 522 -14.51 31.59 -8.32
N GLU A 523 -14.73 30.63 -9.23
CA GLU A 523 -14.51 30.82 -10.66
C GLU A 523 -15.60 30.14 -11.51
N LEU A 524 -15.97 30.76 -12.64
CA LEU A 524 -16.89 30.21 -13.64
C LEU A 524 -16.20 30.02 -14.99
N ALA A 525 -16.43 28.87 -15.62
CA ALA A 525 -15.98 28.62 -16.98
C ALA A 525 -16.58 29.63 -17.98
N PRO A 526 -15.90 29.93 -19.10
CA PRO A 526 -16.45 30.84 -20.10
C PRO A 526 -17.80 30.35 -20.62
N GLY A 527 -18.80 31.24 -20.58
CA GLY A 527 -20.16 30.95 -21.04
C GLY A 527 -21.05 30.20 -20.05
N VAL A 528 -20.57 29.90 -18.83
CA VAL A 528 -21.36 29.29 -17.76
C VAL A 528 -21.81 30.37 -16.78
N ASP A 529 -23.08 30.35 -16.38
CA ASP A 529 -23.63 31.24 -15.36
C ASP A 529 -23.89 30.51 -14.03
N VAL A 530 -24.22 31.28 -13.00
CA VAL A 530 -24.44 30.76 -11.64
C VAL A 530 -25.67 29.85 -11.57
N ASP A 531 -26.71 30.12 -12.36
CA ASP A 531 -27.96 29.35 -12.31
C ASP A 531 -27.75 27.95 -12.93
N GLU A 532 -26.92 27.84 -13.96
CA GLU A 532 -26.47 26.55 -14.49
C GLU A 532 -25.70 25.75 -13.42
N ILE A 533 -24.79 26.39 -12.68
CA ILE A 533 -24.08 25.71 -11.58
C ILE A 533 -25.06 25.23 -10.52
N ARG A 534 -26.02 26.06 -10.09
CA ARG A 534 -27.06 25.68 -9.13
C ARG A 534 -27.88 24.49 -9.63
N ALA A 535 -28.22 24.44 -10.91
CA ALA A 535 -29.00 23.35 -11.49
C ALA A 535 -28.21 22.02 -11.57
N LYS A 536 -26.87 22.07 -11.58
CA LYS A 536 -25.99 20.89 -11.73
C LYS A 536 -25.24 20.50 -10.46
N THR A 537 -25.36 21.29 -9.40
CA THR A 537 -24.74 21.06 -8.09
C THR A 537 -25.83 20.65 -7.10
N ASP A 538 -25.67 19.50 -6.42
CA ASP A 538 -26.59 19.08 -5.35
C ASP A 538 -26.26 19.77 -4.02
N ALA A 539 -24.99 20.10 -3.78
CA ALA A 539 -24.55 20.86 -2.62
C ALA A 539 -25.04 22.31 -2.61
N GLU A 540 -25.33 22.84 -1.43
CA GLU A 540 -25.45 24.28 -1.21
C GLU A 540 -24.07 24.95 -1.31
N PHE A 541 -24.05 26.15 -1.90
CA PHE A 541 -22.83 26.95 -2.00
C PHE A 541 -23.15 28.44 -1.95
N ARG A 542 -22.20 29.21 -1.44
CA ARG A 542 -22.19 30.67 -1.53
C ARG A 542 -21.38 31.13 -2.73
N ILE A 543 -21.68 32.32 -3.23
CA ILE A 543 -20.88 32.98 -4.26
C ILE A 543 -19.79 33.78 -3.56
N ALA A 544 -18.54 33.66 -3.99
CA ALA A 544 -17.47 34.49 -3.46
C ALA A 544 -17.63 35.95 -3.92
N ASP A 545 -17.34 36.92 -3.05
CA ASP A 545 -17.43 38.35 -3.35
C ASP A 545 -16.58 38.76 -4.56
N ASN A 546 -15.51 38.02 -4.81
CA ASN A 546 -14.57 38.22 -5.90
C ASN A 546 -14.64 37.10 -6.96
N LEU A 547 -15.85 36.67 -7.33
CA LEU A 547 -16.08 35.69 -8.40
C LEU A 547 -15.34 36.08 -9.69
N LYS A 548 -14.53 35.15 -10.23
CA LYS A 548 -13.71 35.37 -11.42
C LYS A 548 -14.16 34.50 -12.59
N SER A 549 -13.64 34.82 -13.77
CA SER A 549 -13.68 33.88 -14.89
C SER A 549 -12.54 32.86 -14.72
N MET A 550 -12.88 31.58 -14.94
CA MET A 550 -11.93 30.47 -15.00
C MET A 550 -11.26 30.49 -16.37
N GLU A 551 -9.95 30.68 -16.41
CA GLU A 551 -9.16 30.60 -17.66
C GLU A 551 -8.61 29.19 -17.90
#